data_AF-A0A0G4K1X4-F1
#
_entry.id   AF-A0A0G4K1X4-F1
#
_cell.length_a   1.000
_cell.length_b   1.000
_cell.length_c   1.000
_cell.angle_alpha   90.00
_cell.angle_beta   90.00
_cell.angle_gamma   90.00
#
_symmetry.space_group_name_H-M   'P 1'
#
loop_
_entity.id
_entity.type
_entity.pdbx_description
1 polymer ?
#
loop_
_entity_poly.entity_id
_entity_poly.type
_entity_poly.pdbx_seq_one_letter_code
_entity_poly.pdbx_strand_id
1 'polypeptide(L)'
;MAGVILGNTVYPWLHSFCDPGTQWAKHHLLRWGIILYGFRLSFQQITEIGITGIAIDSVIVASTFLLACWLGRRIFNLDSETVILIGAGSSICGAAAVMATAPVIKAPGNKIAIAISTVVIFGTTAMFFYPWLYRLNLYYHWLAFNPQTFGMYLGSTVHEVAQVVAAGHAIGTETENIAVIGKMLRVMMLAPFLLVLGIVFKKTRTKTAESASESLSIVFPWFALWFMAAAAINSTRLLSPALTGDLTRLDNVLLTMAMIALGLTTRIRDIRNAGLKPLLLALILFLWLVLGGAGINLAFDQLFN
;
A
#
# COMPACT_ATOMS: atom_id res chain seq x y z
N MET A 1 -1.19 -6.33 -17.18
CA MET A 1 -0.53 -7.60 -17.57
C MET A 1 0.60 -7.37 -18.59
N ALA A 2 0.37 -6.65 -19.69
CA ALA A 2 1.40 -6.37 -20.70
C ALA A 2 2.72 -5.81 -20.14
N GLY A 3 2.66 -4.86 -19.20
CA GLY A 3 3.85 -4.32 -18.53
C GLY A 3 4.72 -5.37 -17.82
N VAL A 4 4.12 -6.34 -17.13
CA VAL A 4 4.86 -7.41 -16.43
C VAL A 4 5.55 -8.36 -17.43
N ILE A 5 4.85 -8.70 -18.52
CA ILE A 5 5.40 -9.54 -19.59
C ILE A 5 6.60 -8.83 -20.23
N LEU A 6 6.42 -7.57 -20.64
CA LEU A 6 7.49 -6.75 -21.22
C LEU A 6 8.65 -6.53 -20.24
N GLY A 7 8.34 -6.33 -18.95
CA GLY A 7 9.31 -6.14 -17.86
C GLY A 7 10.28 -7.31 -17.67
N ASN A 8 9.80 -8.53 -17.92
CA ASN A 8 10.59 -9.76 -17.74
C ASN A 8 11.17 -10.33 -19.05
N THR A 9 10.83 -9.75 -20.21
CA THR A 9 11.30 -10.22 -21.53
C THR A 9 12.19 -9.19 -22.22
N VAL A 10 11.63 -8.02 -22.54
CA VAL A 10 12.25 -7.00 -23.41
C VAL A 10 12.91 -5.88 -22.59
N TYR A 11 12.28 -5.44 -21.50
CA TYR A 11 12.77 -4.36 -20.64
C TYR A 11 14.20 -4.57 -20.11
N PRO A 12 14.68 -5.79 -19.79
CA PRO A 12 16.08 -5.97 -19.38
C PRO A 12 17.10 -5.50 -20.42
N TRP A 13 16.76 -5.53 -21.71
CA TRP A 13 17.60 -5.06 -22.81
C TRP A 13 17.54 -3.54 -22.99
N LEU A 14 16.38 -2.91 -22.76
CA LEU A 14 16.21 -1.46 -22.88
C LEU A 14 16.50 -0.69 -21.59
N HIS A 15 16.67 -1.39 -20.46
CA HIS A 15 16.78 -0.81 -19.12
C HIS A 15 17.78 0.35 -19.04
N SER A 16 18.96 0.21 -19.66
CA SER A 16 19.99 1.25 -19.65
C SER A 16 19.53 2.59 -20.26
N PHE A 17 18.55 2.57 -21.17
CA PHE A 17 18.07 3.75 -21.87
C PHE A 17 16.81 4.36 -21.23
N CYS A 18 15.94 3.55 -20.63
CA CYS A 18 14.62 3.99 -20.19
C CYS A 18 14.33 3.84 -18.68
N ASP A 19 15.23 3.26 -17.89
CA ASP A 19 14.96 3.04 -16.46
C ASP A 19 14.72 4.33 -15.66
N PRO A 20 15.51 5.41 -15.81
CA PRO A 20 15.25 6.66 -15.08
C PRO A 20 13.84 7.20 -15.33
N GLY A 21 13.39 7.19 -16.60
CA GLY A 21 12.03 7.61 -16.97
C GLY A 21 10.96 6.66 -16.43
N THR A 22 11.22 5.36 -16.41
CA THR A 22 10.29 4.36 -15.88
C THR A 22 10.12 4.48 -14.37
N GLN A 23 11.21 4.66 -13.62
CA GLN A 23 11.15 4.93 -12.18
C GLN A 23 10.45 6.26 -11.88
N TRP A 24 10.73 7.29 -12.68
CA TRP A 24 10.07 8.58 -12.54
C TRP A 24 8.56 8.45 -12.75
N ALA A 25 8.12 7.75 -13.81
CA ALA A 25 6.72 7.48 -14.11
C ALA A 25 6.04 6.71 -12.98
N LYS A 26 6.66 5.62 -12.51
CA LYS A 26 6.17 4.78 -11.41
C LYS A 26 5.90 5.56 -10.14
N HIS A 27 6.73 6.56 -9.80
CA HIS A 27 6.61 7.28 -8.54
C HIS A 27 5.85 8.61 -8.66
N HIS A 28 6.12 9.40 -9.69
CA HIS A 28 5.58 10.76 -9.82
C HIS A 28 4.24 10.77 -10.53
N LEU A 29 4.13 10.10 -11.69
CA LEU A 29 2.84 10.03 -12.40
C LEU A 29 1.81 9.27 -11.57
N LEU A 30 2.22 8.26 -10.80
CA LEU A 30 1.33 7.58 -9.86
C LEU A 30 0.76 8.55 -8.82
N ARG A 31 1.62 9.35 -8.16
CA ARG A 31 1.19 10.30 -7.13
C ARG A 31 0.28 11.38 -7.72
N TRP A 32 0.65 11.95 -8.87
CA TRP A 32 -0.19 12.93 -9.56
C TRP A 32 -1.51 12.32 -10.01
N GLY A 33 -1.49 11.12 -10.58
CA GLY A 33 -2.68 10.37 -10.94
C GLY A 33 -3.61 10.15 -9.74
N ILE A 34 -3.08 9.72 -8.59
CA ILE A 34 -3.87 9.54 -7.37
C ILE A 34 -4.43 10.88 -6.88
N ILE A 35 -3.65 11.96 -6.87
CA ILE A 35 -4.16 13.29 -6.46
C ILE A 35 -5.33 13.70 -7.34
N LEU A 36 -5.20 13.53 -8.67
CA LEU A 36 -6.26 13.85 -9.61
C LEU A 36 -7.45 12.89 -9.50
N TYR A 37 -7.22 11.61 -9.17
CA TYR A 37 -8.28 10.65 -8.85
C TYR A 37 -9.18 11.15 -7.73
N GLY A 38 -8.66 11.94 -6.78
CA GLY A 38 -9.46 12.58 -5.74
C GLY A 38 -10.64 13.41 -6.29
N PHE A 39 -10.52 13.99 -7.49
CA PHE A 39 -11.62 14.71 -8.15
C PHE A 39 -12.74 13.79 -8.69
N ARG A 40 -12.57 12.47 -8.66
CA ARG A 40 -13.63 11.50 -8.96
C ARG A 40 -14.54 11.23 -7.77
N LEU A 41 -14.05 11.55 -6.58
CA LEU A 41 -14.68 11.19 -5.32
C LEU A 41 -15.28 12.42 -4.66
N SER A 42 -16.32 12.20 -3.87
CA SER A 42 -16.84 13.21 -2.96
C SER A 42 -16.24 13.03 -1.57
N PHE A 43 -16.06 14.14 -0.87
CA PHE A 43 -15.78 14.15 0.56
C PHE A 43 -16.82 13.36 1.37
N GLN A 44 -18.08 13.34 0.93
CA GLN A 44 -19.15 12.54 1.54
C GLN A 44 -18.81 11.04 1.52
N GLN A 45 -18.39 10.50 0.36
CA GLN A 45 -17.96 9.10 0.24
C GLN A 45 -16.77 8.79 1.16
N ILE A 46 -15.86 9.75 1.33
CA ILE A 46 -14.73 9.60 2.24
C ILE A 46 -15.20 9.58 3.70
N THR A 47 -16.15 10.43 4.07
CA THR A 47 -16.69 10.47 5.43
C THR A 47 -17.58 9.26 5.77
N GLU A 48 -18.26 8.68 4.79
CA GLU A 48 -19.05 7.44 4.95
C GLU A 48 -18.15 6.27 5.38
N ILE A 49 -16.97 6.15 4.78
CA ILE A 49 -15.96 5.18 5.21
C ILE A 49 -15.29 5.65 6.51
N GLY A 50 -14.89 6.93 6.54
CA GLY A 50 -14.37 7.71 7.66
C GLY A 50 -13.81 6.92 8.85
N ILE A 51 -14.58 6.92 9.95
CA ILE A 51 -14.15 6.36 11.24
C ILE A 51 -14.01 4.84 11.17
N THR A 52 -14.96 4.15 10.54
CA THR A 52 -14.95 2.70 10.38
C THR A 52 -13.71 2.26 9.60
N GLY A 53 -13.39 2.98 8.52
CA GLY A 53 -12.21 2.72 7.72
C GLY A 53 -10.90 2.95 8.49
N ILE A 54 -10.81 4.06 9.23
CA ILE A 54 -9.67 4.34 10.12
C ILE A 54 -9.53 3.26 11.18
N ALA A 55 -10.63 2.77 11.76
CA ALA A 55 -10.60 1.71 12.77
C ALA A 55 -10.11 0.37 12.17
N ILE A 56 -10.64 -0.03 11.01
CA ILE A 56 -10.19 -1.22 10.27
C ILE A 56 -8.70 -1.12 9.96
N ASP A 57 -8.26 -0.01 9.36
CA ASP A 57 -6.86 0.21 9.03
C ASP A 57 -5.98 0.21 10.26
N SER A 58 -6.44 0.79 11.37
CA SER A 58 -5.70 0.77 12.64
C SER A 58 -5.48 -0.64 13.16
N VAL A 59 -6.52 -1.47 13.13
CA VAL A 59 -6.42 -2.88 13.53
C VAL A 59 -5.53 -3.64 12.57
N ILE A 60 -5.63 -3.44 11.25
CA ILE A 60 -4.78 -4.13 10.27
C ILE A 60 -3.31 -3.71 10.41
N VAL A 61 -3.03 -2.41 10.50
CA VAL A 61 -1.68 -1.87 10.67
C VAL A 61 -1.05 -2.44 11.95
N ALA A 62 -1.76 -2.33 13.09
CA ALA A 62 -1.27 -2.79 14.37
C ALA A 62 -1.07 -4.31 14.40
N SER A 63 -2.08 -5.09 14.01
CA SER A 63 -2.01 -6.55 14.03
C SER A 63 -0.92 -7.08 13.11
N THR A 64 -0.83 -6.58 11.87
CA THR A 64 0.18 -7.02 10.90
C THR A 64 1.59 -6.68 11.37
N PHE A 65 1.80 -5.46 11.90
CA PHE A 65 3.12 -5.05 12.38
C PHE A 65 3.55 -5.83 13.63
N LEU A 66 2.64 -6.03 14.60
CA LEU A 66 2.91 -6.81 15.80
C LEU A 66 3.18 -8.26 15.47
N LEU A 67 2.40 -8.85 14.56
CA LEU A 67 2.59 -10.21 14.08
C LEU A 67 3.96 -10.36 13.38
N ALA A 68 4.36 -9.38 12.57
CA ALA A 68 5.68 -9.35 11.95
C ALA A 68 6.80 -9.33 13.00
N CYS A 69 6.67 -8.44 13.99
CA CYS A 69 7.63 -8.33 15.10
C CYS A 69 7.74 -9.62 15.90
N TRP A 70 6.61 -10.27 16.19
CA TRP A 70 6.56 -11.51 16.95
C TRP A 70 7.14 -12.68 16.16
N LEU A 71 6.60 -12.98 14.97
CA LEU A 71 7.06 -14.08 14.11
C LEU A 71 8.52 -13.93 13.71
N GLY A 72 8.90 -12.73 13.25
CA GLY A 72 10.23 -12.45 12.72
C GLY A 72 11.32 -12.65 13.77
N ARG A 73 11.08 -12.21 15.01
CA ARG A 73 12.05 -12.35 16.11
C ARG A 73 12.01 -13.73 16.76
N ARG A 74 10.82 -14.28 17.04
CA ARG A 74 10.67 -15.51 17.83
C ARG A 74 10.79 -16.79 17.02
N ILE A 75 10.30 -16.80 15.78
CA ILE A 75 10.24 -18.01 14.95
C ILE A 75 11.37 -18.01 13.93
N PHE A 76 11.52 -16.93 13.17
CA PHE A 76 12.51 -16.89 12.09
C PHE A 76 13.91 -16.45 12.54
N ASN A 77 14.02 -15.88 13.74
CA ASN A 77 15.25 -15.34 14.32
C ASN A 77 15.96 -14.37 13.36
N LEU A 78 15.19 -13.41 12.82
CA LEU A 78 15.68 -12.34 11.95
C LEU A 78 16.14 -11.14 12.78
N ASP A 79 17.10 -10.37 12.25
CA ASP A 79 17.53 -9.11 12.84
C ASP A 79 16.39 -8.07 12.88
N SER A 80 16.47 -7.16 13.85
CA SER A 80 15.38 -6.23 14.15
C SER A 80 15.05 -5.31 12.97
N GLU A 81 16.06 -4.89 12.20
CA GLU A 81 15.90 -4.03 11.03
C GLU A 81 15.08 -4.74 9.95
N THR A 82 15.44 -5.97 9.59
CA THR A 82 14.69 -6.77 8.61
C THR A 82 13.23 -6.95 9.04
N VAL A 83 13.01 -7.29 10.32
CA VAL A 83 11.66 -7.51 10.85
C VAL A 83 10.80 -6.24 10.82
N ILE A 84 11.36 -5.12 11.28
CA ILE A 84 10.63 -3.84 11.31
C ILE A 84 10.31 -3.37 9.89
N LEU A 85 11.26 -3.50 8.95
CA LEU A 85 11.06 -3.08 7.57
C LEU A 85 10.00 -3.94 6.86
N ILE A 86 10.07 -5.27 6.98
CA ILE A 86 9.05 -6.17 6.40
C ILE A 86 7.69 -5.92 7.03
N GLY A 87 7.65 -5.74 8.36
CA GLY A 87 6.44 -5.42 9.10
C GLY A 87 5.80 -4.12 8.60
N ALA A 88 6.57 -3.02 8.55
CA ALA A 88 6.08 -1.72 8.11
C ALA A 88 5.62 -1.72 6.64
N GLY A 89 6.39 -2.40 5.77
CA GLY A 89 6.03 -2.57 4.37
C GLY A 89 4.73 -3.33 4.19
N SER A 90 4.56 -4.44 4.91
CA SER A 90 3.34 -5.27 4.85
C SER A 90 2.14 -4.59 5.50
N SER A 91 2.37 -3.77 6.54
CA SER A 91 1.30 -3.20 7.36
C SER A 91 0.76 -1.85 6.90
N ILE A 92 1.41 -1.10 5.99
CA ILE A 92 0.96 0.24 5.58
C ILE A 92 0.83 0.39 4.05
N CYS A 93 1.88 0.84 3.37
CA CYS A 93 1.85 1.24 1.96
C CYS A 93 3.01 0.65 1.15
N GLY A 94 3.55 -0.49 1.60
CA GLY A 94 4.54 -1.21 0.85
C GLY A 94 5.89 -0.53 0.84
N ALA A 95 6.50 -0.37 -0.35
CA ALA A 95 7.86 0.12 -0.49
C ALA A 95 8.03 1.54 0.08
N ALA A 96 7.01 2.40 -0.02
CA ALA A 96 7.04 3.74 0.55
C ALA A 96 7.16 3.71 2.08
N ALA A 97 6.47 2.79 2.75
CA ALA A 97 6.59 2.60 4.21
C ALA A 97 7.97 2.08 4.60
N VAL A 98 8.54 1.15 3.81
CA VAL A 98 9.91 0.66 4.02
C VAL A 98 10.92 1.81 3.94
N MET A 99 10.84 2.62 2.88
CA MET A 99 11.75 3.75 2.67
C MET A 99 11.62 4.83 3.73
N ALA A 100 10.40 5.11 4.21
CA ALA A 100 10.16 6.07 5.27
C ALA A 100 10.61 5.56 6.66
N THR A 101 10.53 4.24 6.87
CA THR A 101 10.93 3.59 8.12
C THR A 101 12.44 3.43 8.24
N ALA A 102 13.12 3.14 7.13
CA ALA A 102 14.56 2.90 7.09
C ALA A 102 15.43 3.97 7.79
N PRO A 103 15.26 5.29 7.54
CA PRO A 103 16.05 6.31 8.23
C PRO A 103 15.75 6.37 9.74
N VAL A 104 14.51 6.10 10.16
CA VAL A 104 14.10 6.12 11.58
C VAL A 104 14.86 5.08 12.40
N ILE A 105 15.08 3.90 11.83
CA ILE A 105 15.81 2.80 12.50
C ILE A 105 17.27 2.68 12.05
N LYS A 106 17.75 3.59 11.20
CA LYS A 106 19.09 3.57 10.58
C LYS A 106 19.42 2.23 9.89
N ALA A 107 18.47 1.69 9.13
CA ALA A 107 18.62 0.39 8.47
C ALA A 107 19.60 0.43 7.29
N PRO A 108 20.43 -0.61 7.09
CA PRO A 108 21.35 -0.67 5.96
C PRO A 108 20.63 -1.04 4.65
N GLY A 109 21.19 -0.59 3.53
CA GLY A 109 20.55 -0.66 2.20
C GLY A 109 20.18 -2.08 1.73
N ASN A 110 20.96 -3.10 2.11
CA ASN A 110 20.65 -4.49 1.81
C ASN A 110 19.33 -4.96 2.46
N LYS A 111 19.04 -4.52 3.69
CA LYS A 111 17.78 -4.86 4.39
C LYS A 111 16.58 -4.13 3.80
N ILE A 112 16.78 -2.89 3.39
CA ILE A 112 15.79 -2.11 2.63
C ILE A 112 15.42 -2.85 1.34
N ALA A 113 16.42 -3.29 0.57
CA ALA A 113 16.20 -4.02 -0.67
C ALA A 113 15.45 -5.34 -0.45
N ILE A 114 15.79 -6.11 0.59
CA ILE A 114 15.08 -7.35 0.96
C ILE A 114 13.61 -7.06 1.27
N ALA A 115 13.33 -6.07 2.12
CA ALA A 115 11.96 -5.75 2.51
C ALA A 115 11.13 -5.24 1.32
N ILE A 116 11.68 -4.34 0.50
CA ILE A 116 11.02 -3.89 -0.74
C ILE A 116 10.72 -5.08 -1.65
N SER A 117 11.67 -6.00 -1.82
CA SER A 117 11.47 -7.20 -2.66
C SER A 117 10.27 -8.01 -2.16
N THR A 118 10.17 -8.29 -0.86
CA THR A 118 9.02 -9.02 -0.30
C THR A 118 7.68 -8.32 -0.55
N VAL A 119 7.62 -7.01 -0.37
CA VAL A 119 6.42 -6.21 -0.63
C VAL A 119 6.02 -6.25 -2.10
N VAL A 120 6.98 -6.10 -3.02
CA VAL A 120 6.70 -6.11 -4.46
C VAL A 120 6.14 -7.47 -4.87
N ILE A 121 6.71 -8.56 -4.36
CA ILE A 121 6.26 -9.92 -4.66
C ILE A 121 4.83 -10.12 -4.17
N PHE A 122 4.56 -9.95 -2.87
CA PHE A 122 3.25 -10.23 -2.31
C PHE A 122 2.19 -9.20 -2.72
N GLY A 123 2.57 -7.95 -2.93
CA GLY A 123 1.70 -6.94 -3.51
C GLY A 123 1.30 -7.26 -4.95
N THR A 124 2.25 -7.72 -5.78
CA THR A 124 1.95 -8.16 -7.16
C THR A 124 1.05 -9.38 -7.13
N THR A 125 1.34 -10.35 -6.25
CA THR A 125 0.44 -11.50 -6.04
C THR A 125 -0.95 -11.04 -5.64
N ALA A 126 -1.07 -10.12 -4.68
CA ALA A 126 -2.35 -9.56 -4.21
C ALA A 126 -3.16 -8.94 -5.36
N MET A 127 -2.50 -8.18 -6.23
CA MET A 127 -3.13 -7.51 -7.37
C MET A 127 -3.94 -8.47 -8.26
N PHE A 128 -3.45 -9.70 -8.47
CA PHE A 128 -4.16 -10.71 -9.25
C PHE A 128 -5.04 -11.62 -8.38
N PHE A 129 -4.59 -11.92 -7.17
CA PHE A 129 -5.26 -12.82 -6.26
C PHE A 129 -6.61 -12.27 -5.79
N TYR A 130 -6.72 -10.97 -5.48
CA TYR A 130 -7.97 -10.39 -4.95
C TYR A 130 -9.12 -10.39 -5.98
N PRO A 131 -8.92 -9.96 -7.24
CA PRO A 131 -9.98 -10.08 -8.26
C PRO A 131 -10.37 -11.53 -8.53
N TRP A 132 -9.41 -12.46 -8.49
CA TRP A 132 -9.69 -13.89 -8.61
C TRP A 132 -10.52 -14.40 -7.42
N LEU A 133 -10.17 -14.01 -6.19
CA LEU A 133 -10.90 -14.33 -4.97
C LEU A 133 -12.32 -13.77 -4.99
N TYR A 134 -12.49 -12.54 -5.49
CA TYR A 134 -13.82 -11.93 -5.66
C TYR A 134 -14.70 -12.75 -6.61
N ARG A 135 -14.16 -13.16 -7.77
CA ARG A 135 -14.90 -14.02 -8.72
C ARG A 135 -15.26 -15.39 -8.13
N LEU A 136 -14.37 -15.99 -7.35
CA LEU A 136 -14.69 -17.22 -6.61
C LEU A 136 -15.79 -16.99 -5.57
N ASN A 137 -15.76 -15.86 -4.85
CA ASN A 137 -16.80 -15.50 -3.89
C ASN A 137 -18.17 -15.36 -4.54
N LEU A 138 -18.23 -14.76 -5.74
CA LEU A 138 -19.47 -14.67 -6.51
C LEU A 138 -20.01 -16.03 -6.94
N TYR A 139 -19.17 -17.05 -7.09
CA TYR A 139 -19.60 -18.39 -7.48
C TYR A 139 -20.02 -19.25 -6.28
N TYR A 140 -19.23 -19.22 -5.19
CA TYR A 140 -19.44 -20.09 -4.03
C TYR A 140 -20.24 -19.45 -2.89
N HIS A 141 -20.39 -18.12 -2.87
CA HIS A 141 -21.12 -17.37 -1.84
C HIS A 141 -20.70 -17.68 -0.38
N TRP A 142 -19.46 -18.12 -0.17
CA TRP A 142 -18.84 -18.41 1.12
C TRP A 142 -18.65 -17.20 2.06
N LEU A 143 -18.57 -15.96 1.54
CA LEU A 143 -18.41 -14.74 2.33
C LEU A 143 -19.45 -13.71 1.89
N ALA A 144 -20.07 -13.04 2.87
CA ALA A 144 -21.09 -12.02 2.66
C ALA A 144 -20.48 -10.67 2.23
N PHE A 145 -19.64 -10.66 1.20
CA PHE A 145 -19.05 -9.45 0.66
C PHE A 145 -19.94 -8.82 -0.42
N ASN A 146 -20.29 -7.55 -0.23
CA ASN A 146 -20.78 -6.66 -1.29
C ASN A 146 -19.60 -5.86 -1.91
N PRO A 147 -19.81 -5.10 -3.00
CA PRO A 147 -18.75 -4.29 -3.62
C PRO A 147 -18.07 -3.29 -2.68
N GLN A 148 -18.82 -2.73 -1.71
CA GLN A 148 -18.30 -1.75 -0.75
C GLN A 148 -17.38 -2.41 0.29
N THR A 149 -17.84 -3.46 0.97
CA THR A 149 -17.06 -4.20 1.97
C THR A 149 -15.85 -4.88 1.34
N PHE A 150 -15.99 -5.41 0.11
CA PHE A 150 -14.84 -5.93 -0.62
C PHE A 150 -13.85 -4.84 -1.04
N GLY A 151 -14.35 -3.64 -1.41
CA GLY A 151 -13.51 -2.48 -1.68
C GLY A 151 -12.69 -2.09 -0.46
N MET A 152 -13.31 -1.99 0.72
CA MET A 152 -12.59 -1.69 1.96
C MET A 152 -11.59 -2.78 2.32
N TYR A 153 -11.97 -4.06 2.15
CA TYR A 153 -11.06 -5.19 2.33
C TYR A 153 -9.84 -5.08 1.42
N LEU A 154 -10.03 -4.82 0.12
CA LEU A 154 -8.96 -4.66 -0.85
C LEU A 154 -8.05 -3.48 -0.50
N GLY A 155 -8.63 -2.31 -0.19
CA GLY A 155 -7.89 -1.10 0.16
C GLY A 155 -7.06 -1.23 1.44
N SER A 156 -7.64 -1.87 2.45
CA SER A 156 -7.00 -2.04 3.77
C SER A 156 -5.93 -3.12 3.78
N THR A 157 -5.90 -4.05 2.82
CA THR A 157 -4.99 -5.22 2.86
C THR A 157 -3.92 -5.24 1.77
N VAL A 158 -4.20 -4.75 0.56
CA VAL A 158 -3.22 -4.72 -0.54
C VAL A 158 -2.08 -3.73 -0.24
N HIS A 159 -0.86 -4.07 -0.66
CA HIS A 159 0.36 -3.42 -0.19
C HIS A 159 0.59 -2.02 -0.78
N GLU A 160 0.35 -1.83 -2.07
CA GLU A 160 0.61 -0.55 -2.75
C GLU A 160 -0.62 0.04 -3.43
N VAL A 161 -0.63 1.36 -3.60
CA VAL A 161 -1.77 2.09 -4.17
C VAL A 161 -2.02 1.69 -5.63
N ALA A 162 -0.96 1.57 -6.43
CA ALA A 162 -1.09 1.15 -7.83
C ALA A 162 -1.72 -0.25 -7.95
N GLN A 163 -1.40 -1.16 -7.04
CA GLN A 163 -1.97 -2.51 -7.00
C GLN A 163 -3.44 -2.48 -6.57
N VAL A 164 -3.79 -1.60 -5.62
CA VAL A 164 -5.17 -1.35 -5.19
C VAL A 164 -6.02 -0.85 -6.35
N VAL A 165 -5.55 0.19 -7.06
CA VAL A 165 -6.23 0.74 -8.24
C VAL A 165 -6.41 -0.37 -9.28
N ALA A 166 -5.35 -1.13 -9.59
CA ALA A 166 -5.43 -2.19 -10.60
C ALA A 166 -6.44 -3.28 -10.26
N ALA A 167 -6.41 -3.75 -9.01
CA ALA A 167 -7.24 -4.85 -8.55
C ALA A 167 -8.70 -4.40 -8.38
N GLY A 168 -8.92 -3.21 -7.84
CA GLY A 168 -10.24 -2.60 -7.73
C GLY A 168 -10.87 -2.38 -9.11
N HIS A 169 -10.11 -1.81 -10.05
CA HIS A 169 -10.57 -1.60 -11.44
C HIS A 169 -10.97 -2.91 -12.13
N ALA A 170 -10.25 -4.01 -11.88
CA ALA A 170 -10.56 -5.33 -12.43
C ALA A 170 -11.86 -5.95 -11.88
N ILE A 171 -12.37 -5.43 -10.75
CA ILE A 171 -13.61 -5.86 -10.12
C ILE A 171 -14.77 -4.94 -10.53
N GLY A 172 -14.60 -3.63 -10.38
CA GLY A 172 -15.60 -2.62 -10.73
C GLY A 172 -15.29 -1.26 -10.15
N THR A 173 -15.83 -0.21 -10.76
CA THR A 173 -15.55 1.20 -10.40
C THR A 173 -15.95 1.55 -8.96
N GLU A 174 -17.01 0.95 -8.44
CA GLU A 174 -17.43 1.15 -7.05
C GLU A 174 -16.39 0.57 -6.08
N THR A 175 -16.00 -0.69 -6.26
CA THR A 175 -14.97 -1.35 -5.46
C THR A 175 -13.63 -0.61 -5.57
N GLU A 176 -13.26 -0.13 -6.76
CA GLU A 176 -12.07 0.70 -6.98
C GLU A 176 -12.09 1.97 -6.13
N ASN A 177 -13.17 2.75 -6.20
CA ASN A 177 -13.32 3.98 -5.43
C ASN A 177 -13.17 3.75 -3.93
N ILE A 178 -13.90 2.78 -3.38
CA ILE A 178 -13.85 2.46 -1.94
C ILE A 178 -12.46 1.95 -1.55
N ALA A 179 -11.84 1.11 -2.37
CA ALA A 179 -10.51 0.57 -2.10
C ALA A 179 -9.42 1.65 -2.12
N VAL A 180 -9.50 2.61 -3.05
CA VAL A 180 -8.57 3.75 -3.09
C VAL A 180 -8.74 4.60 -1.83
N ILE A 181 -9.97 4.87 -1.39
CA ILE A 181 -10.21 5.62 -0.15
C ILE A 181 -9.60 4.89 1.05
N GLY A 182 -9.94 3.62 1.27
CA GLY A 182 -9.37 2.82 2.37
C GLY A 182 -7.84 2.79 2.31
N LYS A 183 -7.27 2.63 1.11
CA LYS A 183 -5.81 2.66 0.96
C LYS A 183 -5.20 4.01 1.34
N MET A 184 -5.85 5.13 0.99
CA MET A 184 -5.36 6.46 1.35
C MET A 184 -5.44 6.71 2.86
N LEU A 185 -6.50 6.25 3.53
CA LEU A 185 -6.61 6.31 5.00
C LEU A 185 -5.45 5.56 5.65
N ARG A 186 -5.17 4.33 5.20
CA ARG A 186 -3.99 3.55 5.64
C ARG A 186 -2.66 4.26 5.36
N VAL A 187 -2.50 4.89 4.20
CA VAL A 187 -1.30 5.68 3.87
C VAL A 187 -1.11 6.84 4.85
N MET A 188 -2.19 7.51 5.26
CA MET A 188 -2.13 8.58 6.27
C MET A 188 -1.66 8.08 7.63
N MET A 189 -1.88 6.82 7.96
CA MET A 189 -1.36 6.19 9.17
C MET A 189 0.16 6.05 9.21
N LEU A 190 0.87 6.32 8.11
CA LEU A 190 2.34 6.32 8.10
C LEU A 190 2.92 7.33 9.10
N ALA A 191 2.38 8.54 9.16
CA ALA A 191 2.86 9.58 10.07
C ALA A 191 2.75 9.18 11.56
N PRO A 192 1.58 8.75 12.07
CA PRO A 192 1.48 8.28 13.46
C PRO A 192 2.30 7.01 13.71
N PHE A 193 2.39 6.10 12.72
CA PHE A 193 3.24 4.91 12.84
C PHE A 193 4.72 5.28 13.05
N LEU A 194 5.28 6.18 12.23
CA LEU A 194 6.68 6.60 12.34
C LEU A 194 6.96 7.34 13.65
N LEU A 195 5.99 8.13 14.14
CA LEU A 195 6.06 8.77 15.45
C LEU A 195 6.20 7.73 16.57
N VAL A 196 5.30 6.75 16.62
CA VAL A 196 5.31 5.68 17.63
C VAL A 196 6.61 4.88 17.53
N LEU A 197 7.00 4.49 16.31
CA LEU A 197 8.22 3.74 16.08
C LEU A 197 9.47 4.51 16.52
N GLY A 198 9.54 5.81 16.19
CA GLY A 198 10.63 6.69 16.61
C GLY A 198 10.77 6.79 18.13
N ILE A 199 9.66 6.93 18.86
CA ILE A 199 9.64 6.96 20.33
C ILE A 199 10.12 5.62 20.91
N VAL A 200 9.61 4.50 20.41
CA VAL A 200 9.98 3.16 20.88
C VAL A 200 11.45 2.85 20.60
N PHE A 201 11.95 3.21 19.41
CA PHE A 201 13.33 2.94 19.02
C PHE A 201 14.32 3.83 19.77
N LYS A 202 13.97 5.11 20.00
CA LYS A 202 14.78 6.05 20.83
C LYS A 202 14.94 5.56 22.26
N LYS A 203 13.84 5.10 22.89
CA LYS A 203 13.85 4.56 24.27
C LYS A 203 14.73 3.31 24.43
N THR A 204 14.94 2.56 23.35
CA THR A 204 15.79 1.36 23.35
C THR A 204 17.28 1.71 23.26
N ARG A 205 17.64 2.81 22.56
CA ARG A 205 19.03 3.29 22.40
C ARG A 205 19.56 4.14 23.56
N THR A 206 18.69 4.84 24.30
CA THR A 206 19.11 5.64 25.48
C THR A 206 19.63 4.80 26.65
N LYS A 207 19.61 3.46 26.57
CA LYS A 207 20.31 2.59 27.53
C LYS A 207 21.81 2.45 27.26
N THR A 208 22.35 2.99 26.15
CA THR A 208 23.76 2.74 25.76
C THR A 208 24.61 3.94 25.34
N ALA A 209 24.08 5.15 25.14
CA ALA A 209 24.90 6.37 25.01
C ALA A 209 24.06 7.66 25.05
N GLU A 210 24.57 8.69 25.74
CA GLU A 210 24.21 10.08 25.53
C GLU A 210 24.62 10.52 24.12
N SER A 211 23.68 10.99 23.29
CA SER A 211 23.98 11.96 22.23
C SER A 211 22.72 12.49 21.54
N ALA A 212 22.69 13.81 21.45
CA ALA A 212 22.10 14.70 20.45
C ALA A 212 20.63 14.52 20.02
N SER A 213 19.92 15.64 20.08
CA SER A 213 18.62 15.90 19.45
C SER A 213 18.71 15.78 17.91
N GLU A 214 18.83 14.56 17.38
CA GLU A 214 18.53 14.32 15.96
C GLU A 214 17.02 14.43 15.77
N SER A 215 16.60 15.36 14.90
CA SER A 215 15.20 15.56 14.55
C SER A 215 14.66 14.29 13.89
N LEU A 216 13.54 13.80 14.39
CA LEU A 216 12.84 12.69 13.75
C LEU A 216 12.32 13.18 12.39
N SER A 217 12.94 12.78 11.29
CA SER A 217 12.46 13.16 9.96
C SER A 217 11.19 12.36 9.64
N ILE A 218 10.03 12.90 10.02
CA ILE A 218 8.74 12.31 9.71
C ILE A 218 8.47 12.54 8.22
N VAL A 219 8.48 11.47 7.44
CA VAL A 219 8.06 11.52 6.03
C VAL A 219 6.53 11.59 6.01
N PHE A 220 6.01 12.80 5.78
CA PHE A 220 4.57 13.01 5.66
C PHE A 220 4.08 12.65 4.24
N PRO A 221 3.00 11.85 4.09
CA PRO A 221 2.49 11.45 2.78
C PRO A 221 1.70 12.59 2.12
N TRP A 222 2.41 13.62 1.65
CA TRP A 222 1.81 14.84 1.08
C TRP A 222 0.79 14.54 -0.03
N PHE A 223 1.05 13.56 -0.90
CA PHE A 223 0.14 13.22 -2.00
C PHE A 223 -1.22 12.69 -1.51
N ALA A 224 -1.27 11.96 -0.38
CA ALA A 224 -2.53 11.50 0.20
C ALA A 224 -3.34 12.66 0.77
N LEU A 225 -2.66 13.68 1.31
CA LEU A 225 -3.32 14.91 1.77
C LEU A 225 -3.90 15.71 0.59
N TRP A 226 -3.16 15.81 -0.52
CA TRP A 226 -3.68 16.45 -1.73
C TRP A 226 -4.83 15.67 -2.38
N PHE A 227 -4.84 14.34 -2.27
CA PHE A 227 -6.00 13.54 -2.66
C PHE A 227 -7.24 13.92 -1.84
N MET A 228 -7.13 14.05 -0.51
CA MET A 228 -8.26 14.50 0.33
C MET A 228 -8.70 15.92 -0.01
N ALA A 229 -7.74 16.82 -0.27
CA ALA A 229 -8.03 18.18 -0.68
C ALA A 229 -8.77 18.21 -2.04
N ALA A 230 -8.35 17.40 -3.01
CA ALA A 230 -9.01 17.28 -4.31
C ALA A 230 -10.46 16.79 -4.17
N ALA A 231 -10.70 15.77 -3.34
CA ALA A 231 -12.06 15.29 -3.06
C ALA A 231 -12.92 16.33 -2.32
N ALA A 232 -12.34 17.08 -1.38
CA ALA A 232 -13.01 18.18 -0.70
C ALA A 232 -13.40 19.30 -1.68
N ILE A 233 -12.47 19.70 -2.57
CA ILE A 233 -12.74 20.69 -3.62
C ILE A 233 -13.85 20.20 -4.55
N ASN A 234 -13.79 18.94 -4.99
CA ASN A 234 -14.84 18.37 -5.84
C ASN A 234 -16.23 18.43 -5.19
N SER A 235 -16.32 18.14 -3.88
CA SER A 235 -17.57 18.22 -3.12
C SER A 235 -18.17 19.62 -3.00
N THR A 236 -17.39 20.69 -3.12
CA THR A 236 -17.92 22.07 -3.13
C THR A 236 -18.70 22.39 -4.40
N ARG A 237 -18.60 21.56 -5.45
CA ARG A 237 -19.15 21.81 -6.79
C ARG A 237 -18.72 23.14 -7.43
N LEU A 238 -17.59 23.71 -6.97
CA LEU A 238 -17.01 24.91 -7.55
C LEU A 238 -16.38 24.67 -8.94
N LEU A 239 -16.03 23.42 -9.25
CA LEU A 239 -15.48 23.03 -10.55
C LEU A 239 -16.60 22.75 -11.55
N SER A 240 -16.43 23.20 -12.80
CA SER A 240 -17.37 22.88 -13.87
C SER A 240 -17.29 21.39 -14.25
N PRO A 241 -18.40 20.78 -14.73
CA PRO A 241 -18.40 19.38 -15.17
C PRO A 241 -17.38 19.08 -16.29
N ALA A 242 -17.07 20.07 -17.12
CA ALA A 242 -16.05 19.95 -18.16
C ALA A 242 -14.65 19.81 -17.55
N LEU A 243 -14.30 20.68 -16.59
CA LEU A 243 -13.01 20.64 -15.91
C LEU A 243 -12.84 19.34 -15.11
N THR A 244 -13.86 18.89 -14.38
CA THR A 244 -13.79 17.60 -13.68
C THR A 244 -13.63 16.43 -14.64
N GLY A 245 -14.32 16.47 -15.79
CA GLY A 245 -14.15 15.49 -16.86
C GLY A 245 -12.73 15.44 -17.43
N ASP A 246 -12.10 16.59 -17.66
CA ASP A 246 -10.73 16.65 -18.18
C ASP A 246 -9.69 16.21 -17.15
N LEU A 247 -9.86 16.57 -15.87
CA LEU A 247 -9.04 16.05 -14.76
C LEU A 247 -9.16 14.52 -14.65
N THR A 248 -10.37 13.99 -14.84
CA THR A 248 -10.65 12.54 -14.83
C THR A 248 -10.04 11.81 -16.03
N ARG A 249 -9.93 12.47 -17.19
CA ARG A 249 -9.21 11.89 -18.34
C ARG A 249 -7.71 11.91 -18.10
N LEU A 250 -7.20 13.00 -17.54
CA LEU A 250 -5.78 13.15 -17.24
C LEU A 250 -5.32 12.12 -16.21
N ASP A 251 -6.06 11.92 -15.11
CA ASP A 251 -5.68 10.92 -14.11
C ASP A 251 -5.67 9.49 -14.69
N ASN A 252 -6.65 9.13 -15.53
CA ASN A 252 -6.65 7.84 -16.24
C ASN A 252 -5.36 7.62 -17.03
N VAL A 253 -4.90 8.62 -17.78
CA VAL A 253 -3.67 8.54 -18.57
C VAL A 253 -2.46 8.38 -17.65
N LEU A 254 -2.36 9.21 -16.60
CA LEU A 254 -1.25 9.17 -15.64
C LEU A 254 -1.17 7.84 -14.90
N LEU A 255 -2.31 7.34 -14.40
CA LEU A 255 -2.40 6.05 -13.71
C LEU A 255 -2.06 4.90 -14.66
N THR A 256 -2.57 4.93 -15.90
CA THR A 256 -2.23 3.92 -16.91
C THR A 256 -0.72 3.88 -17.16
N MET A 257 -0.08 5.02 -17.39
CA MET A 257 1.38 5.11 -17.58
C MET A 257 2.14 4.60 -16.35
N ALA A 258 1.72 5.01 -15.15
CA ALA A 258 2.34 4.59 -13.90
C ALA A 258 2.22 3.08 -13.66
N MET A 259 1.08 2.48 -13.99
CA MET A 259 0.84 1.03 -13.84
C MET A 259 1.59 0.21 -14.89
N ILE A 260 1.77 0.74 -16.10
CA ILE A 260 2.68 0.14 -17.09
C ILE A 260 4.11 0.16 -16.56
N ALA A 261 4.57 1.30 -16.03
CA ALA A 261 5.90 1.42 -15.43
C ALA A 261 6.09 0.50 -14.21
N LEU A 262 5.05 0.34 -13.38
CA LEU A 262 5.06 -0.66 -12.30
C LEU A 262 5.22 -2.08 -12.85
N GLY A 263 4.46 -2.44 -13.89
CA GLY A 263 4.58 -3.73 -14.55
C GLY A 263 5.98 -3.98 -15.10
N LEU A 264 6.55 -3.00 -15.81
CA LEU A 264 7.90 -3.09 -16.40
C LEU A 264 9.00 -3.29 -15.34
N THR A 265 8.82 -2.68 -14.17
CA THR A 265 9.79 -2.77 -13.06
C THR A 265 9.57 -3.98 -12.14
N THR A 266 8.50 -4.75 -12.34
CA THR A 266 8.21 -5.94 -11.53
C THR A 266 9.02 -7.13 -12.07
N ARG A 267 10.09 -7.52 -11.37
CA ARG A 267 11.00 -8.57 -11.85
C ARG A 267 10.93 -9.85 -11.02
N ILE A 268 10.94 -10.99 -11.71
CA ILE A 268 11.02 -12.31 -11.06
C ILE A 268 12.34 -12.48 -10.28
N ARG A 269 13.42 -11.79 -10.70
CA ARG A 269 14.72 -11.84 -10.00
C ARG A 269 14.65 -11.28 -8.58
N ASP A 270 13.70 -10.40 -8.27
CA ASP A 270 13.56 -9.83 -6.92
C ASP A 270 13.18 -10.91 -5.90
N ILE A 271 12.51 -12.00 -6.33
CA ILE A 271 12.21 -13.19 -5.53
C ILE A 271 13.48 -13.89 -5.05
N ARG A 272 14.52 -13.94 -5.90
CA ARG A 272 15.77 -14.64 -5.58
C ARG A 272 16.64 -13.89 -4.56
N ASN A 273 16.46 -12.57 -4.45
CA ASN A 273 17.33 -11.71 -3.63
C ASN A 273 16.85 -11.53 -2.17
N ALA A 274 15.58 -11.84 -1.86
CA ALA A 274 15.00 -11.60 -0.53
C ALA A 274 15.49 -12.59 0.56
N GLY A 275 15.96 -13.78 0.18
CA GLY A 275 16.29 -14.86 1.10
C GLY A 275 15.06 -15.59 1.64
N LEU A 276 15.23 -16.87 2.03
CA LEU A 276 14.11 -17.75 2.36
C LEU A 276 13.33 -17.31 3.60
N LYS A 277 14.01 -16.95 4.69
CA LYS A 277 13.35 -16.56 5.95
C LYS A 277 12.54 -15.26 5.83
N PRO A 278 13.06 -14.17 5.24
CA PRO A 278 12.25 -12.97 4.95
C PRO A 278 11.04 -13.25 4.07
N LEU A 279 11.19 -14.10 3.04
CA LEU A 279 10.10 -14.46 2.15
C LEU A 279 9.00 -15.24 2.88
N LEU A 280 9.36 -16.20 3.75
CA LEU A 280 8.41 -16.96 4.56
C LEU A 280 7.66 -16.07 5.57
N LEU A 281 8.37 -15.14 6.23
CA LEU A 281 7.72 -14.17 7.10
C LEU A 281 6.68 -13.35 6.33
N ALA A 282 7.07 -12.78 5.19
CA ALA A 282 6.18 -11.98 4.37
C ALA A 282 5.02 -12.80 3.77
N LEU A 283 5.23 -14.08 3.46
CA LEU A 283 4.16 -15.00 3.06
C LEU A 283 3.11 -15.17 4.17
N ILE A 284 3.54 -15.39 5.41
CA ILE A 284 2.61 -15.54 6.54
C ILE A 284 1.86 -14.23 6.80
N LEU A 285 2.53 -13.08 6.69
CA LEU A 285 1.86 -11.77 6.78
C LEU A 285 0.87 -11.54 5.65
N PHE A 286 1.20 -11.98 4.42
CA PHE A 286 0.28 -11.92 3.29
C PHE A 286 -0.96 -12.80 3.53
N LEU A 287 -0.78 -14.03 4.02
CA LEU A 287 -1.89 -14.91 4.38
C LEU A 287 -2.73 -14.32 5.52
N TRP A 288 -2.10 -13.67 6.49
CA TRP A 288 -2.81 -12.91 7.54
C TRP A 288 -3.64 -11.76 6.96
N LEU A 289 -3.07 -10.97 6.05
CA LEU A 289 -3.79 -9.88 5.39
C LEU A 289 -4.97 -10.41 4.55
N VAL A 290 -4.82 -11.57 3.91
CA VAL A 290 -5.90 -12.20 3.17
C VAL A 290 -6.99 -12.71 4.12
N LEU A 291 -6.64 -13.59 5.06
CA LEU A 291 -7.62 -14.29 5.90
C LEU A 291 -8.08 -13.44 7.09
N GLY A 292 -7.13 -12.93 7.87
CA GLY A 292 -7.40 -12.05 9.01
C GLY A 292 -8.01 -10.73 8.56
N GLY A 293 -7.52 -10.15 7.46
CA GLY A 293 -8.12 -8.94 6.88
C GLY A 293 -9.56 -9.14 6.42
N ALA A 294 -9.88 -10.30 5.82
CA ALA A 294 -11.27 -10.62 5.46
C ALA A 294 -12.15 -10.74 6.71
N GLY A 295 -11.68 -11.43 7.74
CA GLY A 295 -12.38 -11.56 9.02
C GLY A 295 -12.62 -10.22 9.71
N ILE A 296 -11.62 -9.33 9.74
CA ILE A 296 -11.76 -7.97 10.32
C ILE A 296 -12.82 -7.17 9.56
N ASN A 297 -12.74 -7.13 8.22
CA ASN A 297 -13.70 -6.33 7.43
C ASN A 297 -15.13 -6.86 7.58
N LEU A 298 -15.33 -8.18 7.58
CA LEU A 298 -16.66 -8.77 7.80
C LEU A 298 -17.19 -8.52 9.22
N ALA A 299 -16.33 -8.58 10.23
CA ALA A 299 -16.73 -8.29 11.60
C ALA A 299 -17.17 -6.82 11.76
N PHE A 300 -16.46 -5.89 11.14
CA PHE A 300 -16.85 -4.48 11.15
C PHE A 300 -18.12 -4.22 10.35
N ASP A 301 -18.29 -4.88 9.20
CA ASP A 301 -19.52 -4.79 8.41
C ASP A 301 -20.75 -5.19 9.24
N GLN A 302 -20.67 -6.28 10.01
CA GLN A 302 -21.75 -6.73 10.90
C GLN A 302 -22.00 -5.85 12.13
N LEU A 303 -21.01 -5.05 12.55
CA LEU A 303 -21.12 -4.19 13.73
C LEU A 303 -21.69 -2.81 13.40
N PHE A 304 -21.53 -2.35 12.15
CA PHE A 304 -21.85 -0.99 11.74
C PHE A 304 -22.93 -0.90 10.64
N ASN A 305 -23.38 -2.03 10.08
CA ASN A 305 -24.54 -2.16 9.17
C ASN A 305 -25.58 -3.12 9.74
#